data_AF-W1XW74-F1
#
_entry.id   AF-W1XW74-F1
#
_cell.length_a   1.000
_cell.length_b   1.000
_cell.length_c   1.000
_cell.angle_alpha   90.00
_cell.angle_beta   90.00
_cell.angle_gamma   90.00
#
_symmetry.space_group_name_H-M   'P 1'
#
loop_
_entity.id
_entity.type
_entity.pdbx_description
1 polymer ?
#
loop_
_entity_poly.entity_id
_entity_poly.type
_entity_poly.pdbx_seq_one_letter_code
_entity_poly.pdbx_strand_id
1 'polypeptide(L)'
;TVNYKLTIQNEGSRSVQRNVAYYNLDMILAIGYRVRSPRGIQFRNYASTVLKEYLIKGFAMDDERLKNLGGGSYFKELLERIRDIRSSEKVFYRQAL
;
A
#
# COMPACT_ATOMS: atom_id res chain seq x y z
N THR A 1 -4.66 7.68 -16.62
CA THR A 1 -5.12 6.97 -17.85
C THR A 1 -5.64 5.61 -17.47
N VAL A 2 -6.87 5.26 -17.85
CA VAL A 2 -7.47 3.95 -17.56
C VAL A 2 -6.92 2.93 -18.55
N ASN A 3 -6.34 1.84 -18.07
CA ASN A 3 -5.82 0.77 -18.91
C ASN A 3 -6.80 -0.39 -18.93
N TYR A 4 -7.16 -0.90 -20.11
CA TYR A 4 -8.02 -2.08 -20.21
C TYR A 4 -7.15 -3.30 -20.48
N LYS A 5 -7.39 -4.41 -19.77
CA LYS A 5 -6.79 -5.70 -20.10
C LYS A 5 -7.89 -6.73 -20.32
N LEU A 6 -7.65 -7.59 -21.31
CA LEU A 6 -8.51 -8.72 -21.59
C LEU A 6 -8.22 -9.81 -20.56
N THR A 7 -9.25 -10.19 -19.81
CA THR A 7 -9.16 -11.28 -18.85
C THR A 7 -10.07 -12.41 -19.32
N ILE A 8 -9.47 -13.59 -19.55
CA ILE A 8 -10.20 -14.82 -19.84
C ILE A 8 -10.36 -15.56 -18.52
N GLN A 9 -11.60 -15.89 -18.16
CA GLN A 9 -11.91 -16.76 -17.03
C GLN A 9 -12.75 -17.94 -17.50
N ASN A 10 -12.41 -19.14 -17.04
CA ASN A 10 -13.27 -20.30 -17.22
C ASN A 10 -14.23 -20.38 -16.04
N GLU A 11 -15.50 -20.10 -16.28
CA GLU A 11 -16.58 -20.15 -15.30
C GLU A 11 -17.39 -21.43 -15.57
N GLY A 12 -17.05 -22.52 -14.87
CA GLY A 12 -17.64 -23.84 -15.09
C GLY A 12 -17.27 -24.39 -16.48
N SER A 13 -18.27 -24.66 -17.33
CA SER A 13 -18.07 -25.12 -18.72
C SER A 13 -17.92 -23.99 -19.75
N ARG A 14 -18.02 -22.72 -19.34
CA ARG A 14 -17.97 -21.56 -20.25
C ARG A 14 -16.64 -20.83 -20.13
N SER A 15 -16.02 -20.54 -21.28
CA SER A 15 -14.91 -19.59 -21.34
C SER A 15 -15.46 -18.19 -21.60
N VAL A 16 -15.25 -17.28 -20.64
CA VAL A 16 -15.78 -15.92 -20.68
C VAL A 16 -14.63 -14.92 -20.80
N GLN A 17 -14.67 -14.10 -21.85
CA GLN A 17 -13.78 -12.96 -22.01
C GLN A 17 -14.45 -11.69 -21.53
N ARG A 18 -13.77 -10.94 -20.65
CA ARG A 18 -14.20 -9.61 -20.23
C ARG A 18 -13.04 -8.64 -20.38
N ASN A 19 -13.32 -7.48 -20.96
CA ASN A 19 -12.41 -6.34 -20.89
C ASN A 19 -12.55 -5.71 -19.51
N VAL A 20 -11.53 -5.87 -18.67
CA VAL A 20 -11.51 -5.35 -17.31
C VAL A 20 -10.69 -4.07 -17.30
N ALA A 21 -11.27 -3.01 -16.74
CA ALA A 21 -10.56 -1.76 -16.51
C ALA A 21 -9.61 -1.90 -15.32
N TYR A 22 -8.35 -1.54 -15.52
CA TYR A 22 -7.28 -1.44 -14.54
C TYR A 22 -6.98 0.04 -14.28
N TYR A 23 -7.05 0.41 -13.01
CA TYR A 23 -6.82 1.76 -12.55
C TYR A 23 -5.47 1.81 -11.82
N ASN A 24 -4.67 2.85 -12.05
CA ASN A 24 -3.46 3.08 -11.26
C ASN A 24 -3.84 3.61 -9.87
N LEU A 25 -2.95 3.45 -8.90
CA LEU A 25 -3.20 3.80 -7.49
C LEU A 25 -3.68 5.25 -7.34
N ASP A 26 -3.05 6.19 -8.04
CA ASP A 26 -3.41 7.62 -7.99
C ASP A 26 -4.86 7.87 -8.45
N MET A 27 -5.32 7.19 -9.50
CA MET A 27 -6.69 7.29 -9.98
C MET A 27 -7.68 6.58 -9.05
N ILE A 28 -7.29 5.47 -8.43
CA ILE A 28 -8.10 4.79 -7.41
C ILE A 28 -8.26 5.70 -6.18
N LEU A 29 -7.21 6.41 -5.76
CA LEU A 29 -7.26 7.38 -4.67
C LEU A 29 -8.15 8.59 -5.03
N ALA A 30 -8.05 9.09 -6.26
CA ALA A 30 -8.87 10.21 -6.75
C ALA A 30 -10.37 9.86 -6.86
N ILE A 31 -10.71 8.64 -7.30
CA ILE A 31 -12.10 8.19 -7.45
C ILE A 31 -12.63 7.57 -6.14
N GLY A 32 -11.75 7.14 -5.23
CA GLY A 32 -12.05 6.35 -4.03
C GLY A 32 -13.18 6.90 -3.16
N TYR A 33 -13.39 8.21 -3.12
CA TYR A 33 -14.51 8.81 -2.39
C TYR A 33 -15.90 8.61 -3.05
N ARG A 34 -15.99 8.31 -4.35
CA ARG A 34 -17.27 8.21 -5.10
C ARG A 34 -17.63 6.79 -5.60
N VAL A 35 -16.76 5.79 -5.47
CA VAL A 35 -17.05 4.41 -5.93
C VAL A 35 -17.96 3.66 -4.95
N ARG A 36 -19.04 3.04 -5.44
CA ARG A 36 -20.01 2.24 -4.64
C ARG A 36 -19.86 0.72 -4.74
N SER A 37 -18.84 0.21 -5.44
CA SER A 37 -18.65 -1.23 -5.58
C SER A 37 -18.17 -1.88 -4.26
N PRO A 38 -18.43 -3.19 -4.04
CA PRO A 38 -17.94 -3.90 -2.85
C PRO A 38 -16.43 -3.79 -2.67
N ARG A 39 -15.65 -3.90 -3.76
CA ARG A 39 -14.19 -3.70 -3.74
C ARG A 39 -13.81 -2.25 -3.41
N GLY A 40 -14.56 -1.27 -3.89
CA GLY A 40 -14.36 0.14 -3.55
C GLY A 40 -14.60 0.42 -2.06
N ILE A 41 -15.59 -0.24 -1.44
CA ILE A 41 -15.83 -0.15 0.01
C ILE A 41 -14.65 -0.75 0.78
N GLN A 42 -14.18 -1.95 0.42
CA GLN A 42 -13.01 -2.57 1.06
C GLN A 42 -11.76 -1.69 0.96
N PHE A 43 -11.51 -1.13 -0.22
CA PHE A 43 -10.39 -0.21 -0.44
C PHE A 43 -10.51 1.06 0.42
N ARG A 44 -11.68 1.69 0.48
CA ARG A 44 -11.90 2.87 1.35
C ARG A 44 -11.61 2.58 2.81
N ASN A 45 -12.05 1.42 3.30
CA ASN A 45 -11.77 1.00 4.68
C ASN A 45 -10.26 0.85 4.89
N TYR A 46 -9.57 0.17 3.97
CA TYR A 46 -8.11 0.02 4.02
C TYR A 46 -7.38 1.37 4.01
N ALA A 47 -7.68 2.23 3.03
CA ALA A 47 -7.05 3.54 2.88
C ALA A 47 -7.31 4.45 4.08
N SER A 48 -8.54 4.45 4.61
CA SER A 48 -8.90 5.25 5.78
C SER A 48 -8.13 4.80 7.03
N THR A 49 -7.94 3.49 7.22
CA THR A 49 -7.13 2.95 8.31
C THR A 49 -5.69 3.42 8.19
N VAL A 50 -5.06 3.22 7.03
CA VAL A 50 -3.65 3.60 6.79
C VAL A 50 -3.46 5.11 6.99
N LEU A 51 -4.32 5.95 6.42
CA LEU A 51 -4.23 7.40 6.57
C LEU A 51 -4.42 7.84 8.02
N LYS A 52 -5.36 7.24 8.75
CA LYS A 52 -5.57 7.53 10.17
C LYS A 52 -4.34 7.17 11.00
N GLU A 53 -3.71 6.03 10.72
CA GLU A 53 -2.46 5.65 11.40
C GLU A 53 -1.34 6.64 11.13
N TYR A 54 -1.14 7.06 9.88
CA TYR A 54 -0.16 8.09 9.55
C TYR A 54 -0.42 9.40 10.26
N LEU A 55 -1.68 9.85 10.34
CA LEU A 55 -2.02 11.12 11.00
C LEU A 55 -1.82 11.07 12.52
N ILE A 56 -2.04 9.93 13.16
CA ILE A 56 -1.93 9.79 14.63
C ILE A 56 -0.50 9.43 15.04
N LYS A 57 0.13 8.48 14.36
CA LYS A 57 1.42 7.89 14.74
C LYS A 57 2.59 8.49 13.95
N GLY A 58 2.33 9.14 12.83
CA GLY A 58 3.36 9.59 11.87
C GLY A 58 3.82 8.52 10.88
N PHE A 59 3.34 7.27 11.01
CA PHE A 59 3.67 6.16 10.13
C PHE A 59 2.53 5.12 10.09
N ALA A 60 2.51 4.28 9.05
CA ALA A 60 1.68 3.07 9.01
C ALA A 60 2.54 1.85 8.66
N MET A 61 2.18 0.68 9.20
CA MET A 61 2.95 -0.55 9.03
C MET A 61 2.02 -1.77 9.01
N ASP A 62 2.33 -2.75 8.16
CA ASP A 62 1.60 -4.00 8.08
C ASP A 62 2.24 -5.05 9.01
N ASP A 63 1.74 -5.12 10.24
CA ASP A 63 2.27 -5.98 11.30
C ASP A 63 2.11 -7.48 11.00
N GLU A 64 0.98 -7.89 10.40
CA GLU A 64 0.74 -9.30 10.09
C GLU A 64 1.66 -9.80 8.99
N ARG A 65 1.88 -9.00 7.95
CA ARG A 65 2.82 -9.33 6.88
C ARG A 65 4.25 -9.44 7.40
N LEU A 66 4.64 -8.57 8.34
CA LEU A 66 5.95 -8.64 8.98
C LEU A 66 6.13 -9.90 9.84
N LYS A 67 5.06 -10.36 10.50
CA LYS A 67 5.07 -11.55 11.36
C LYS A 67 5.07 -12.86 10.57
N ASN A 68 4.33 -12.97 9.48
CA ASN A 68 3.95 -14.29 8.92
C ASN A 68 4.79 -14.80 7.74
N LEU A 69 5.57 -13.97 7.02
CA LEU A 69 6.27 -14.41 5.80
C LEU A 69 7.65 -13.77 5.59
N GLY A 70 8.41 -13.66 6.68
CA GLY A 70 9.84 -13.33 6.61
C GLY A 70 10.04 -11.93 6.07
N GLY A 71 9.87 -10.92 6.93
CA GLY A 71 10.14 -9.53 6.64
C GLY A 71 11.38 -9.27 5.76
N GLY A 72 12.37 -10.16 5.74
CA GLY A 72 13.24 -10.34 4.56
C GLY A 72 13.91 -9.04 4.11
N SER A 73 13.88 -8.74 2.81
CA SER A 73 14.39 -7.48 2.28
C SER A 73 13.65 -6.25 2.82
N TYR A 74 12.34 -6.35 3.06
CA TYR A 74 11.50 -5.24 3.53
C TYR A 74 11.82 -4.82 4.98
N PHE A 75 11.96 -5.78 5.88
CA PHE A 75 12.37 -5.56 7.27
C PHE A 75 13.81 -5.10 7.35
N LYS A 76 14.69 -5.63 6.49
CA LYS A 76 16.07 -5.16 6.38
C LYS A 76 16.13 -3.70 5.92
N GLU A 77 15.33 -3.31 4.92
CA GLU A 77 15.22 -1.93 4.45
C GLU A 77 14.68 -1.00 5.55
N LEU A 78 13.65 -1.44 6.30
CA LEU A 78 13.12 -0.69 7.44
C LEU A 78 14.21 -0.46 8.51
N LEU A 79 14.97 -1.50 8.86
CA LEU A 79 16.08 -1.38 9.81
C LEU A 79 17.18 -0.42 9.32
N GLU A 80 17.49 -0.45 8.03
CA GLU A 80 18.49 0.43 7.42
C GLU A 80 18.05 1.89 7.50
N ARG A 81 16.80 2.20 7.14
CA ARG A 81 16.23 3.56 7.29
C ARG A 81 16.26 4.03 8.74
N ILE A 82 15.90 3.17 9.70
CA ILE A 82 15.96 3.52 11.13
C ILE A 82 17.40 3.82 11.57
N ARG A 83 18.38 3.03 11.11
CA ARG A 83 19.80 3.27 11.42
C ARG A 83 20.28 4.59 10.83
N ASP A 84 19.89 4.90 9.59
CA ASP A 84 20.24 6.14 8.92
C ASP A 84 19.71 7.36 9.70
N ILE A 85 18.42 7.36 10.07
CA ILE A 85 17.80 8.40 10.90
C ILE A 85 18.53 8.58 12.24
N ARG A 86 18.86 7.48 12.94
CA ARG A 86 19.62 7.58 14.20
C ARG A 86 21.04 8.12 14.01
N SER A 87 21.65 7.82 12.87
CA SER A 87 22.99 8.30 12.56
C SER A 87 22.99 9.80 12.25
N SER A 88 21.96 10.30 11.55
CA SER A 88 21.81 11.72 11.26
C SER A 88 21.54 12.54 12.54
N GLU A 89 20.74 12.02 13.48
CA GLU A 89 20.58 12.62 14.82
C GLU A 89 21.91 12.67 15.58
N LYS A 90 22.69 11.58 15.60
CA LYS A 90 24.02 11.56 16.24
C LYS A 90 25.04 12.51 15.57
N VAL A 91 24.91 12.76 14.27
CA VAL A 91 25.76 13.72 13.55
C VAL A 91 25.34 15.15 13.89
N PHE A 92 24.04 15.42 13.99
CA PHE A 92 23.50 16.71 14.41
C PHE A 92 24.02 17.12 15.80
N TYR A 93 23.99 16.20 16.78
CA TYR A 93 24.54 16.47 18.11
C TYR A 93 26.07 16.63 18.14
N ARG A 94 26.81 16.11 17.15
CA ARG A 94 28.27 16.25 17.04
C ARG A 94 28.72 17.56 16.41
N GLN A 95 27.86 18.24 15.65
CA GLN A 95 28.16 19.54 15.05
C GLN A 95 27.74 20.73 15.94
N ALA A 96 26.84 20.50 16.90
CA ALA A 96 26.34 21.52 17.82
C ALA A 96 27.17 21.66 19.12
N LEU A 97 28.23 20.86 19.28
CA LEU A 97 29.24 20.93 20.34
C LEU A 97 30.59 21.32 19.73
#